data_AF-A0A1F8NTK1-F1
#
_entry.id   AF-A0A1F8NTK1-F1
#
_cell.length_a   1.000
_cell.length_b   1.000
_cell.length_c   1.000
_cell.angle_alpha   90.00
_cell.angle_beta   90.00
_cell.angle_gamma   90.00
#
_symmetry.space_group_name_H-M   'P 1'
#
loop_
_entity.id
_entity.type
_entity.pdbx_description
1 polymer ?
#
loop_
_entity_poly.entity_id
_entity_poly.type
_entity_poly.pdbx_seq_one_letter_code
_entity_poly.pdbx_strand_id
1 'polypeptide(L)'
;MFFTKADYLLDVVLDLDDFAENEGNSKECLELLIKQKEQYPNLKVTLFAIPFYQDKDNTPFFRQTVEKYGDWMQLAIHGWTHETPTECREWNFEEALAKISKAWMMGRGCFVKGFKAPGWQISRDTYKALETLKFWVADHTTSAYTEPGVLNADRRPANLKVYSVDHPWIVHGHTWDLNNPDPAYNNGIRQIIEEHGVPWDVNSRFYFISEVV
;
A
#
# COMPACT_ATOMS: atom_id res chain seq x y z
N MET A 1 24.94 -5.57 6.72
CA MET A 1 24.23 -5.35 7.99
C MET A 1 23.15 -6.40 8.03
N PHE A 2 23.22 -7.37 8.95
CA PHE A 2 22.23 -8.45 9.03
C PHE A 2 21.08 -7.93 9.90
N PHE A 3 19.94 -7.62 9.27
CA PHE A 3 18.72 -7.28 9.98
C PHE A 3 18.15 -8.54 10.62
N THR A 4 17.73 -8.43 11.88
CA THR A 4 17.04 -9.55 12.54
C THR A 4 15.53 -9.34 12.39
N LYS A 5 14.77 -10.44 12.42
CA LYS A 5 13.31 -10.47 12.25
C LYS A 5 12.50 -9.64 13.26
N ALA A 6 13.14 -8.86 14.14
CA ALA A 6 12.51 -8.05 15.18
C ALA A 6 12.69 -6.53 14.98
N ASP A 7 13.38 -6.08 13.92
CA ASP A 7 13.66 -4.64 13.71
C ASP A 7 12.38 -3.82 13.43
N TYR A 8 11.34 -4.45 12.88
CA TYR A 8 10.03 -3.82 12.69
C TYR A 8 9.27 -3.54 14.00
N LEU A 9 9.71 -4.05 15.15
CA LEU A 9 9.07 -3.73 16.43
C LEU A 9 9.50 -2.35 16.95
N LEU A 10 10.63 -1.83 16.48
CA LEU A 10 11.14 -0.51 16.88
C LEU A 10 10.88 0.56 15.83
N ASP A 11 11.11 0.27 14.56
CA ASP A 11 10.80 1.15 13.43
C ASP A 11 9.80 0.43 12.52
N VAL A 12 8.62 1.02 12.32
CA VAL A 12 7.50 0.40 11.62
C VAL A 12 7.14 1.23 10.39
N VAL A 13 7.01 0.57 9.26
CA VAL A 13 6.30 1.08 8.08
C VAL A 13 5.11 0.16 7.84
N LEU A 14 3.95 0.57 8.34
CA LEU A 14 2.70 -0.17 8.19
C LEU A 14 2.02 0.24 6.88
N ASP A 15 1.78 -0.73 5.99
CA ASP A 15 1.00 -0.53 4.78
C ASP A 15 -0.12 -1.54 4.62
N LEU A 16 -1.29 -1.05 4.16
CA LEU A 16 -2.47 -1.87 3.94
C LEU A 16 -3.04 -1.65 2.54
N ASP A 17 -3.27 -2.75 1.83
CA ASP A 17 -3.86 -2.77 0.49
C ASP A 17 -5.39 -2.78 0.53
N ASP A 18 -5.99 -2.54 -0.65
CA ASP A 18 -7.43 -2.61 -0.92
C ASP A 18 -8.30 -1.59 -0.20
N PHE A 19 -7.76 -0.41 0.12
CA PHE A 19 -8.56 0.63 0.76
C PHE A 19 -9.56 1.26 -0.22
N ALA A 20 -10.85 1.07 0.03
CA ALA A 20 -11.94 1.57 -0.80
C ALA A 20 -13.22 1.76 0.01
N GLU A 21 -14.15 2.56 -0.49
CA GLU A 21 -15.49 2.71 0.08
C GLU A 21 -16.31 1.44 -0.20
N ASN A 22 -16.28 0.50 0.76
CA ASN A 22 -17.11 -0.68 0.77
C ASN A 22 -17.74 -0.90 2.15
N GLU A 23 -18.90 -1.54 2.17
CA GLU A 23 -19.51 -2.02 3.40
C GLU A 23 -18.72 -3.25 3.88
N GLY A 24 -18.06 -3.13 5.02
CA GLY A 24 -17.21 -4.18 5.61
C GLY A 24 -15.75 -3.77 5.71
N ASN A 25 -14.90 -4.42 4.91
CA ASN A 25 -13.43 -4.43 5.01
C ASN A 25 -12.79 -3.09 5.38
N SER A 26 -12.97 -2.05 4.56
CA SER A 26 -12.28 -0.77 4.81
C SER A 26 -12.88 0.01 5.98
N LYS A 27 -14.19 -0.12 6.24
CA LYS A 27 -14.83 0.53 7.40
C LYS A 27 -14.35 -0.11 8.71
N GLU A 28 -14.34 -1.43 8.78
CA GLU A 28 -13.89 -2.16 9.96
C GLU A 28 -12.38 -1.98 10.19
N CYS A 29 -11.60 -1.94 9.12
CA CYS A 29 -10.18 -1.58 9.17
C CYS A 29 -9.99 -0.18 9.77
N LEU A 30 -10.75 0.83 9.34
CA LEU A 30 -10.69 2.17 9.92
C LEU A 30 -10.99 2.17 11.42
N GLU A 31 -12.03 1.45 11.85
CA GLU A 31 -12.38 1.34 13.27
C GLU A 31 -11.26 0.70 14.11
N LEU A 32 -10.59 -0.33 13.57
CA LEU A 32 -9.43 -0.95 14.21
C LEU A 32 -8.22 -0.01 14.25
N LEU A 33 -7.89 0.64 13.13
CA LEU A 33 -6.78 1.58 13.07
C LEU A 33 -6.98 2.75 14.04
N ILE A 34 -8.20 3.23 14.21
CA ILE A 34 -8.53 4.28 15.20
C ILE A 34 -8.27 3.78 16.63
N LYS A 35 -8.72 2.56 16.97
CA LYS A 35 -8.40 1.95 18.28
C LYS A 35 -6.90 1.76 18.48
N GLN A 36 -6.18 1.36 17.44
CA GLN A 36 -4.72 1.26 17.47
C GLN A 36 -4.08 2.64 17.69
N LYS A 37 -4.57 3.70 17.02
CA LYS A 37 -4.09 5.07 17.21
C LYS A 37 -4.31 5.59 18.63
N GLU A 38 -5.43 5.23 19.26
CA GLU A 38 -5.70 5.56 20.67
C GLU A 38 -4.69 4.90 21.63
N GLN A 39 -4.29 3.66 21.34
CA GLN A 39 -3.30 2.91 22.14
C GLN A 39 -1.86 3.31 21.83
N TYR A 40 -1.59 3.66 20.57
CA TYR A 40 -0.27 4.00 20.04
C TYR A 40 -0.34 5.37 19.34
N PRO A 41 -0.23 6.48 20.10
CA PRO A 41 -0.44 7.83 19.57
C PRO A 41 0.50 8.24 18.43
N ASN A 42 1.65 7.57 18.29
CA ASN A 42 2.61 7.83 17.21
C ASN A 42 2.35 6.99 15.95
N LEU A 43 1.32 6.13 15.94
CA LEU A 43 0.96 5.30 14.79
C LEU A 43 0.83 6.14 13.53
N LYS A 44 1.42 5.64 12.44
CA LYS A 44 1.24 6.09 11.06
C LYS A 44 0.98 4.87 10.17
N VAL A 45 0.21 5.08 9.11
CA VAL A 45 -0.10 4.02 8.13
C VAL A 45 -0.18 4.59 6.72
N THR A 46 0.37 3.86 5.74
CA THR A 46 0.14 4.12 4.32
C THR A 46 -0.92 3.15 3.79
N LEU A 47 -2.06 3.67 3.35
CA LEU A 47 -3.15 2.90 2.77
C LEU A 47 -3.06 2.98 1.24
N PHE A 48 -2.94 1.83 0.59
CA PHE A 48 -3.00 1.71 -0.87
C PHE A 48 -4.47 1.62 -1.28
N ALA A 49 -4.96 2.70 -1.89
CA ALA A 49 -6.37 2.91 -2.14
C ALA A 49 -6.77 2.76 -3.60
N ILE A 50 -7.93 2.16 -3.84
CA ILE A 50 -8.45 1.83 -5.17
C ILE A 50 -9.38 2.95 -5.63
N PRO A 51 -9.00 3.80 -6.61
CA PRO A 51 -9.77 4.99 -6.97
C PRO A 51 -11.14 4.69 -7.57
N PHE A 52 -11.28 3.58 -8.32
CA PHE A 52 -12.50 3.17 -9.01
C PHE A 52 -12.94 1.74 -8.64
N TYR A 53 -12.93 1.41 -7.35
CA TYR A 53 -13.35 0.08 -6.88
C TYR A 53 -14.78 -0.24 -7.32
N GLN A 54 -14.98 -1.37 -7.99
CA GLN A 54 -16.27 -1.81 -8.53
C GLN A 54 -16.99 -0.71 -9.35
N ASP A 55 -16.24 -0.02 -10.21
CA ASP A 55 -16.71 1.08 -11.07
C ASP A 55 -17.26 2.31 -10.33
N LYS A 56 -17.08 2.38 -9.01
CA LYS A 56 -17.51 3.53 -8.19
C LYS A 56 -16.35 4.48 -7.96
N ASP A 57 -16.58 5.78 -8.13
CA ASP A 57 -15.60 6.80 -7.74
C ASP A 57 -15.48 6.87 -6.20
N ASN A 58 -14.33 6.46 -5.67
CA ASN A 58 -14.04 6.42 -4.24
C ASN A 58 -13.42 7.71 -3.70
N THR A 59 -13.17 8.71 -4.55
CA THR A 59 -12.48 9.94 -4.15
C THR A 59 -13.23 10.76 -3.08
N PRO A 60 -14.57 10.79 -2.99
CA PRO A 60 -15.26 11.46 -1.88
C PRO A 60 -14.94 10.83 -0.52
N PHE A 61 -14.88 9.50 -0.45
CA PHE A 61 -14.50 8.77 0.76
C PHE A 61 -13.04 9.05 1.16
N PHE A 62 -12.13 9.11 0.19
CA PHE A 62 -10.73 9.47 0.44
C PHE A 62 -10.57 10.91 0.95
N ARG A 63 -11.34 11.87 0.41
CA ARG A 63 -11.35 13.25 0.92
C ARG A 63 -11.76 13.30 2.38
N GLN A 64 -12.85 12.63 2.74
CA GLN A 64 -13.33 12.57 4.13
C GLN A 64 -12.30 11.91 5.05
N THR A 65 -11.65 10.83 4.59
CA THR A 65 -10.60 10.13 5.35
C THR A 65 -9.41 11.05 5.62
N VAL A 66 -8.89 11.71 4.58
CA VAL A 66 -7.72 12.60 4.71
C VAL A 66 -8.03 13.87 5.50
N GLU A 67 -9.23 14.44 5.35
CA GLU A 67 -9.68 15.58 6.15
C GLU A 67 -9.70 15.24 7.65
N LYS A 68 -10.07 14.01 8.01
CA LYS A 68 -10.23 13.60 9.40
C LYS A 68 -8.96 13.00 10.02
N TYR A 69 -8.15 12.29 9.23
CA TYR A 69 -7.05 11.45 9.73
C TYR A 69 -5.73 11.64 8.97
N GLY A 70 -5.63 12.63 8.08
CA GLY A 70 -4.48 12.82 7.18
C GLY A 70 -3.16 13.14 7.87
N ASP A 71 -3.16 13.42 9.17
CA ASP A 71 -1.97 13.59 9.99
C ASP A 71 -1.25 12.27 10.31
N TRP A 72 -1.97 11.14 10.26
CA TRP A 72 -1.42 9.82 10.55
C TRP A 72 -1.84 8.72 9.56
N MET A 73 -2.74 9.00 8.62
CA MET A 73 -3.06 8.14 7.48
C MET A 73 -2.62 8.80 6.17
N GLN A 74 -1.81 8.09 5.40
CA GLN A 74 -1.37 8.52 4.07
C GLN A 74 -2.02 7.64 3.00
N LEU A 75 -2.58 8.23 1.95
CA LEU A 75 -3.14 7.46 0.82
C LEU A 75 -2.16 7.43 -0.36
N ALA A 76 -1.96 6.25 -0.94
CA ALA A 76 -1.26 6.02 -2.21
C ALA A 76 -2.17 5.23 -3.17
N ILE A 77 -1.86 5.22 -4.47
CA ILE A 77 -2.73 4.60 -5.48
C ILE A 77 -2.49 3.08 -5.54
N HIS A 78 -3.57 2.29 -5.59
CA HIS A 78 -3.54 0.83 -5.73
C HIS A 78 -4.25 0.34 -7.00
N GLY A 79 -3.61 0.50 -8.15
CA GLY A 79 -4.25 0.18 -9.43
C GLY A 79 -5.36 1.17 -9.81
N TRP A 80 -6.42 0.67 -10.45
CA TRP A 80 -7.54 1.48 -10.92
C TRP A 80 -8.89 0.97 -10.40
N THR A 81 -9.33 -0.21 -10.85
CA THR A 81 -10.60 -0.82 -10.37
C THR A 81 -10.37 -2.02 -9.47
N HIS A 82 -9.19 -2.61 -9.50
CA HIS A 82 -8.86 -3.85 -8.79
C HIS A 82 -9.85 -5.00 -9.09
N GLU A 83 -10.41 -5.04 -10.31
CA GLU A 83 -11.24 -6.18 -10.76
C GLU A 83 -10.45 -7.49 -10.86
N THR A 84 -9.15 -7.38 -11.15
CA THR A 84 -8.23 -8.51 -11.19
C THR A 84 -6.90 -8.13 -10.54
N PRO A 85 -6.21 -9.09 -9.90
CA PRO A 85 -4.85 -8.87 -9.38
C PRO A 85 -3.81 -8.70 -10.50
N THR A 86 -4.22 -8.73 -11.77
CA THR A 86 -3.35 -8.64 -12.95
C THR A 86 -3.53 -7.34 -13.73
N GLU A 87 -4.43 -6.42 -13.32
CA GLU A 87 -4.82 -5.30 -14.17
C GLU A 87 -3.61 -4.47 -14.65
N CYS A 88 -2.65 -4.18 -13.76
CA CYS A 88 -1.47 -3.38 -14.07
C CYS A 88 -0.40 -4.14 -14.86
N ARG A 89 -0.51 -5.48 -14.97
CA ARG A 89 0.35 -6.29 -15.82
C ARG A 89 0.05 -6.07 -17.29
N GLU A 90 -1.22 -5.84 -17.59
CA GLU A 90 -1.72 -5.76 -18.96
C GLU A 90 -1.72 -4.34 -19.52
N TRP A 91 -1.57 -3.31 -18.67
CA TRP A 91 -1.53 -1.93 -19.12
C TRP A 91 -0.28 -1.64 -19.95
N ASN A 92 -0.51 -1.05 -21.12
CA ASN A 92 0.54 -0.38 -21.88
C ASN A 92 0.81 1.03 -21.30
N PHE A 93 1.83 1.70 -21.85
CA PHE A 93 2.30 2.98 -21.31
C PHE A 93 1.23 4.08 -21.31
N GLU A 94 0.46 4.20 -22.40
CA GLU A 94 -0.57 5.23 -22.55
C GLU A 94 -1.73 5.00 -21.59
N GLU A 95 -2.16 3.75 -21.45
CA GLU A 95 -3.21 3.35 -20.51
C GLU A 95 -2.81 3.60 -19.06
N ALA A 96 -1.61 3.16 -18.66
CA ALA A 96 -1.08 3.38 -17.32
C ALA A 96 -0.95 4.89 -17.02
N LEU A 97 -0.38 5.66 -17.96
CA LEU A 97 -0.24 7.10 -17.83
C LEU A 97 -1.61 7.77 -17.65
N ALA A 98 -2.60 7.41 -18.46
CA ALA A 98 -3.95 7.96 -18.39
C ALA A 98 -4.65 7.63 -17.07
N LYS A 99 -4.66 6.35 -16.67
CA LYS A 99 -5.33 5.89 -15.43
C LYS A 99 -4.69 6.50 -14.18
N ILE A 100 -3.37 6.44 -14.06
CA ILE A 100 -2.64 6.98 -12.89
C ILE A 100 -2.78 8.50 -12.83
N SER A 101 -2.65 9.20 -13.96
CA SER A 101 -2.85 10.66 -14.00
C SER A 101 -4.28 11.05 -13.62
N LYS A 102 -5.28 10.30 -14.10
CA LYS A 102 -6.68 10.55 -13.76
C LYS A 102 -6.94 10.31 -12.27
N ALA A 103 -6.45 9.20 -11.71
CA ALA A 103 -6.54 8.91 -10.27
C ALA A 103 -5.91 10.03 -9.44
N TRP A 104 -4.70 10.45 -9.80
CA TRP A 104 -3.99 11.55 -9.16
C TRP A 104 -4.77 12.87 -9.21
N MET A 105 -5.33 13.22 -10.37
CA MET A 105 -6.06 14.46 -10.55
C MET A 105 -7.40 14.47 -9.80
N MET A 106 -8.14 13.36 -9.81
CA MET A 106 -9.41 13.25 -9.11
C MET A 106 -9.23 13.22 -7.59
N GLY A 107 -8.22 12.50 -7.11
CA GLY A 107 -7.82 12.44 -5.70
C GLY A 107 -6.80 13.52 -5.32
N ARG A 108 -6.71 14.63 -6.06
CA ARG A 108 -5.74 15.69 -5.77
C ARG A 108 -5.96 16.24 -4.36
N GLY A 109 -4.90 16.20 -3.56
CA GLY A 109 -4.92 16.56 -2.13
C GLY A 109 -5.18 15.38 -1.19
N CYS A 110 -5.57 14.22 -1.70
CA CYS A 110 -5.75 12.98 -0.92
C CYS A 110 -4.54 12.06 -1.06
N PHE A 111 -4.06 11.88 -2.28
CA PHE A 111 -2.95 10.97 -2.56
C PHE A 111 -1.59 11.65 -2.37
N VAL A 112 -0.61 10.86 -1.94
CA VAL A 112 0.80 11.12 -2.26
C VAL A 112 1.14 10.49 -3.61
N LYS A 113 2.27 10.88 -4.21
CA LYS A 113 2.77 10.27 -5.45
C LYS A 113 3.40 8.89 -5.19
N GLY A 114 2.59 8.00 -4.64
CA GLY A 114 2.91 6.59 -4.42
C GLY A 114 1.98 5.69 -5.19
N PHE A 115 2.50 4.55 -5.60
CA PHE A 115 1.74 3.54 -6.33
C PHE A 115 2.12 2.14 -5.88
N LYS A 116 1.16 1.22 -5.87
CA LYS A 116 1.38 -0.20 -5.72
C LYS A 116 0.47 -0.96 -6.66
N ALA A 117 1.01 -1.90 -7.41
CA ALA A 117 0.20 -2.70 -8.32
C ALA A 117 -0.59 -3.78 -7.54
N PRO A 118 -1.87 -3.99 -7.86
CA PRO A 118 -2.64 -5.15 -7.43
C PRO A 118 -1.87 -6.45 -7.66
N GLY A 119 -1.93 -7.36 -6.68
CA GLY A 119 -1.26 -8.66 -6.76
C GLY A 119 0.25 -8.62 -7.03
N TRP A 120 0.91 -7.48 -6.86
CA TRP A 120 2.31 -7.24 -7.22
C TRP A 120 2.63 -7.43 -8.71
N GLN A 121 1.60 -7.43 -9.58
CA GLN A 121 1.75 -7.65 -11.01
C GLN A 121 1.65 -6.34 -11.77
N ILE A 122 2.82 -5.83 -12.13
CA ILE A 122 3.01 -4.55 -12.82
C ILE A 122 3.66 -4.78 -14.17
N SER A 123 3.47 -3.91 -15.17
CA SER A 123 4.14 -3.99 -16.48
C SER A 123 5.37 -3.07 -16.55
N ARG A 124 6.30 -3.31 -17.49
CA ARG A 124 7.43 -2.39 -17.79
C ARG A 124 6.93 -0.99 -18.14
N ASP A 125 5.84 -0.95 -18.88
CA ASP A 125 5.17 0.27 -19.31
C ASP A 125 4.55 1.04 -18.13
N THR A 126 3.95 0.33 -17.17
CA THR A 126 3.44 0.95 -15.94
C THR A 126 4.57 1.56 -15.12
N TYR A 127 5.72 0.88 -14.97
CA TYR A 127 6.88 1.49 -14.32
C TYR A 127 7.35 2.77 -15.03
N LYS A 128 7.40 2.75 -16.36
CA LYS A 128 7.78 3.92 -17.16
C LYS A 128 6.80 5.08 -16.99
N ALA A 129 5.49 4.81 -16.90
CA ALA A 129 4.48 5.81 -16.59
C ALA A 129 4.69 6.42 -15.20
N LEU A 130 4.98 5.60 -14.19
CA LEU A 130 5.28 6.07 -12.82
C LEU A 130 6.51 6.98 -12.78
N GLU A 131 7.61 6.59 -13.45
CA GLU A 131 8.82 7.43 -13.55
C GLU A 131 8.54 8.77 -14.25
N THR A 132 7.73 8.74 -15.31
CA THR A 132 7.31 9.93 -16.06
C THR A 132 6.51 10.88 -15.16
N LEU A 133 5.56 10.33 -14.39
CA LEU A 133 4.70 11.08 -13.47
C LEU A 133 5.38 11.47 -12.14
N LYS A 134 6.62 11.03 -11.92
CA LYS A 134 7.40 11.23 -10.69
C LYS A 134 6.74 10.61 -9.46
N PHE A 135 6.22 9.40 -9.63
CA PHE A 135 5.75 8.55 -8.54
C PHE A 135 6.88 7.68 -8.00
N TRP A 136 6.80 7.30 -6.73
CA TRP A 136 7.49 6.12 -6.20
C TRP A 136 6.58 4.90 -6.33
N VAL A 137 7.18 3.71 -6.31
CA VAL A 137 6.44 2.43 -6.36
C VAL A 137 6.76 1.56 -5.15
N ALA A 138 5.74 0.95 -4.55
CA ALA A 138 5.92 -0.16 -3.63
C ALA A 138 5.95 -1.48 -4.44
N ASP A 139 6.98 -2.31 -4.22
CA ASP A 139 7.28 -3.41 -5.13
C ASP A 139 7.89 -4.65 -4.44
N HIS A 140 7.60 -5.82 -5.01
CA HIS A 140 8.23 -7.09 -4.63
C HIS A 140 9.44 -7.33 -5.53
N THR A 141 10.60 -6.79 -5.14
CA THR A 141 11.77 -6.64 -6.03
C THR A 141 12.30 -7.96 -6.60
N THR A 142 12.14 -9.04 -5.84
CA THR A 142 12.59 -10.40 -6.15
C THR A 142 11.51 -11.26 -6.81
N SER A 143 10.33 -10.71 -7.10
CA SER A 143 9.27 -11.46 -7.76
C SER A 143 9.45 -11.47 -9.29
N ALA A 144 9.00 -12.57 -9.91
CA ALA A 144 8.98 -12.77 -11.36
C ALA A 144 7.57 -13.06 -11.87
N TYR A 145 6.54 -12.48 -11.24
CA TYR A 145 5.12 -12.81 -11.50
C TYR A 145 4.68 -12.59 -12.96
N THR A 146 5.36 -11.69 -13.66
CA THR A 146 4.91 -11.20 -14.96
C THR A 146 5.75 -11.72 -16.13
N GLU A 147 7.04 -11.99 -15.89
CA GLU A 147 7.98 -12.56 -16.87
C GLU A 147 8.82 -13.62 -16.14
N PRO A 148 8.66 -14.94 -16.44
CA PRO A 148 9.42 -15.98 -15.78
C PRO A 148 10.93 -15.77 -15.92
N GLY A 149 11.64 -15.76 -14.79
CA GLY A 149 13.09 -15.57 -14.75
C GLY A 149 13.57 -14.11 -14.89
N VAL A 150 12.66 -13.14 -14.95
CA VAL A 150 13.00 -11.71 -14.95
C VAL A 150 12.44 -11.07 -13.70
N LEU A 151 13.31 -10.53 -12.84
CA LEU A 151 12.88 -9.92 -11.60
C LEU A 151 12.27 -8.54 -11.86
N ASN A 152 11.34 -8.12 -11.01
CA ASN A 152 10.81 -6.75 -11.04
C ASN A 152 11.93 -5.69 -10.98
N ALA A 153 12.99 -5.96 -10.21
CA ALA A 153 14.17 -5.10 -10.12
C ALA A 153 14.90 -4.89 -11.46
N ASP A 154 14.84 -5.86 -12.39
CA ASP A 154 15.49 -5.80 -13.71
C ASP A 154 14.65 -5.03 -14.75
N ARG A 155 13.37 -4.83 -14.44
CA ARG A 155 12.38 -4.25 -15.36
C ARG A 155 12.12 -2.77 -15.12
N ARG A 156 12.30 -2.31 -13.88
CA ARG A 156 12.06 -0.94 -13.48
C ARG A 156 13.12 0.03 -14.05
N PRO A 157 12.75 1.27 -14.40
CA PRO A 157 13.71 2.32 -14.69
C PRO A 157 14.63 2.59 -13.50
N ALA A 158 15.92 2.87 -13.78
CA ALA A 158 16.94 3.03 -12.74
C ALA A 158 16.67 4.20 -11.77
N ASN A 159 15.95 5.23 -12.20
CA ASN A 159 15.64 6.41 -11.37
C ASN A 159 14.26 6.33 -10.71
N LEU A 160 13.50 5.24 -10.90
CA LEU A 160 12.23 5.06 -10.22
C LEU A 160 12.49 4.74 -8.75
N LYS A 161 12.03 5.62 -7.86
CA LYS A 161 12.08 5.40 -6.41
C LYS A 161 11.25 4.19 -6.04
N VAL A 162 11.82 3.29 -5.23
CA VAL A 162 11.16 2.04 -4.83
C VAL A 162 11.19 1.86 -3.33
N TYR A 163 10.01 1.59 -2.76
CA TYR A 163 9.86 0.97 -1.46
C TYR A 163 9.64 -0.54 -1.67
N SER A 164 10.38 -1.39 -0.96
CA SER A 164 10.36 -2.83 -1.21
C SER A 164 9.78 -3.62 -0.05
N VAL A 165 9.12 -4.74 -0.33
CA VAL A 165 8.76 -5.74 0.69
C VAL A 165 9.95 -6.35 1.43
N ASP A 166 11.16 -6.20 0.89
CA ASP A 166 12.39 -6.63 1.56
C ASP A 166 12.88 -5.59 2.60
N HIS A 167 12.14 -4.49 2.78
CA HIS A 167 12.49 -3.45 3.74
C HIS A 167 12.35 -3.96 5.19
N PRO A 168 13.37 -3.77 6.06
CA PRO A 168 13.39 -4.40 7.39
C PRO A 168 12.29 -3.92 8.34
N TRP A 169 11.68 -2.77 8.06
CA TRP A 169 10.63 -2.15 8.88
C TRP A 169 9.21 -2.44 8.38
N ILE A 170 9.06 -3.18 7.26
CA ILE A 170 7.75 -3.34 6.64
C ILE A 170 6.83 -4.23 7.48
N VAL A 171 5.60 -3.77 7.64
CA VAL A 171 4.48 -4.60 8.05
C VAL A 171 3.38 -4.38 7.01
N HIS A 172 3.24 -5.36 6.11
CA HIS A 172 2.29 -5.30 5.01
C HIS A 172 1.06 -6.14 5.33
N GLY A 173 -0.14 -5.64 5.02
CA GLY A 173 -1.39 -6.41 5.05
C GLY A 173 -2.43 -5.85 4.09
N HIS A 174 -3.68 -6.26 4.25
CA HIS A 174 -4.83 -5.74 3.52
C HIS A 174 -5.90 -5.27 4.50
N THR A 175 -6.78 -4.38 4.04
CA THR A 175 -7.88 -3.87 4.87
C THR A 175 -8.88 -4.95 5.28
N TRP A 176 -8.92 -6.08 4.58
CA TRP A 176 -9.78 -7.22 4.88
C TRP A 176 -9.12 -8.30 5.74
N ASP A 177 -7.79 -8.30 5.87
CA ASP A 177 -7.07 -9.31 6.67
C ASP A 177 -7.41 -9.22 8.16
N LEU A 178 -7.70 -8.01 8.64
CA LEU A 178 -7.81 -7.70 10.06
C LEU A 178 -8.99 -8.42 10.76
N ASN A 179 -10.04 -8.77 10.02
CA ASN A 179 -11.21 -9.49 10.54
C ASN A 179 -11.47 -10.82 9.84
N ASN A 180 -10.58 -11.26 8.95
CA ASN A 180 -10.77 -12.51 8.22
C ASN A 180 -10.54 -13.70 9.17
N PRO A 181 -11.50 -14.60 9.43
CA PRO A 181 -11.29 -15.72 10.34
C PRO A 181 -10.35 -16.80 9.78
N ASP A 182 -10.11 -16.81 8.47
CA ASP A 182 -9.29 -17.83 7.82
C ASP A 182 -7.78 -17.54 8.04
N PRO A 183 -7.05 -18.45 8.71
CA PRO A 183 -5.62 -18.28 9.00
C PRO A 183 -4.74 -18.24 7.74
N ALA A 184 -5.24 -18.67 6.58
CA ALA A 184 -4.53 -18.54 5.30
C ALA A 184 -4.31 -17.07 4.89
N TYR A 185 -5.07 -16.14 5.47
CA TYR A 185 -5.00 -14.71 5.21
C TYR A 185 -4.47 -13.92 6.42
N ASN A 186 -3.66 -14.56 7.24
CA ASN A 186 -3.03 -13.92 8.37
C ASN A 186 -1.84 -13.06 7.93
N ASN A 187 -2.06 -11.75 7.80
CA ASN A 187 -1.04 -10.80 7.37
C ASN A 187 -1.14 -9.49 8.18
N GLY A 188 -0.15 -8.61 8.02
CA GLY A 188 -0.14 -7.29 8.65
C GLY A 188 -0.27 -7.34 10.16
N ILE A 189 -1.12 -6.48 10.73
CA ILE A 189 -1.27 -6.33 12.19
C ILE A 189 -1.65 -7.64 12.89
N ARG A 190 -2.52 -8.45 12.27
CA ARG A 190 -2.96 -9.72 12.86
C ARG A 190 -1.80 -10.71 13.00
N GLN A 191 -0.97 -10.82 11.96
CA GLN A 191 0.21 -11.68 11.99
C GLN A 191 1.13 -11.29 13.13
N ILE A 192 1.36 -9.99 13.33
CA ILE A 192 2.22 -9.49 14.41
C ILE A 192 1.65 -9.82 15.79
N ILE A 193 0.34 -9.65 15.98
CA ILE A 193 -0.32 -10.03 17.24
C ILE A 193 -0.18 -11.53 17.51
N GLU A 194 -0.34 -12.39 16.50
CA GLU A 194 -0.20 -13.83 16.68
C GLU A 194 1.25 -14.25 16.98
N GLU A 195 2.24 -13.59 16.36
CA GLU A 195 3.67 -13.88 16.58
C GLU A 195 4.19 -13.35 17.93
N HIS A 196 3.70 -12.18 18.39
CA HIS A 196 4.30 -11.45 19.53
C HIS A 196 3.33 -11.17 20.69
N GLY A 197 2.04 -11.47 20.54
CA GLY A 197 0.98 -11.24 21.54
C GLY A 197 0.46 -9.79 21.60
N VAL A 198 1.20 -8.83 21.07
CA VAL A 198 0.82 -7.41 20.93
C VAL A 198 1.21 -6.92 19.53
N PRO A 199 0.49 -5.93 18.96
CA PRO A 199 0.80 -5.45 17.63
C PRO A 199 2.08 -4.62 17.61
N TRP A 200 2.31 -3.77 18.60
CA TRP A 200 3.48 -2.86 18.63
C TRP A 200 4.05 -2.72 20.04
N ASP A 201 5.32 -2.29 20.11
CA ASP A 201 5.93 -1.81 21.34
C ASP A 201 5.48 -0.36 21.62
N VAL A 202 5.42 0.03 22.89
CA VAL A 202 5.05 1.41 23.26
C VAL A 202 6.07 2.45 22.76
N ASN A 203 7.29 2.02 22.45
CA ASN A 203 8.37 2.84 21.90
C ASN A 203 8.51 2.73 20.37
N SER A 204 7.63 1.99 19.69
CA SER A 204 7.66 1.87 18.23
C SER A 204 7.54 3.26 17.59
N ARG A 205 8.40 3.50 16.60
CA ARG A 205 8.38 4.69 15.74
C ARG A 205 7.74 4.30 14.42
N PHE A 206 6.76 5.07 13.98
CA PHE A 206 6.04 4.80 12.74
C PHE A 206 6.40 5.81 11.67
N TYR A 207 6.52 5.33 10.44
CA TYR A 207 6.88 6.10 9.27
C TYR A 207 5.87 5.85 8.15
N PHE A 208 5.54 6.90 7.42
CA PHE A 208 4.92 6.74 6.12
C PHE A 208 5.96 6.23 5.12
N ILE A 209 5.51 5.48 4.10
CA ILE A 209 6.41 5.04 3.01
C ILE A 209 7.12 6.24 2.37
N SER A 210 6.42 7.36 2.18
CA SER A 210 7.01 8.56 1.57
C SER A 210 8.17 9.17 2.37
N GLU A 211 8.30 8.86 3.66
CA GLU A 211 9.35 9.38 4.54
C GLU A 211 10.65 8.57 4.45
N VAL A 212 10.58 7.35 3.90
CA VAL A 212 11.70 6.39 3.84
C VAL A 212 12.13 6.06 2.41
N VAL A 213 11.51 6.67 1.40
CA VAL A 213 11.71 6.42 -0.05
C VAL A 213 12.33 7.59 -0.83
#